data_AF-A0AAW9NIP7-F1
#
_entry.id   AF-A0AAW9NIP7-F1
#
_cell.length_a   1.000
_cell.length_b   1.000
_cell.length_c   1.000
_cell.angle_alpha   90.00
_cell.angle_beta   90.00
_cell.angle_gamma   90.00
#
_symmetry.space_group_name_H-M   'P 1'
#
loop_
_entity.id
_entity.type
_entity.pdbx_description
1 polymer ?
#
loop_
_entity_poly.entity_id
_entity_poly.type
_entity_poly.pdbx_seq_one_letter_code
_entity_poly.pdbx_strand_id
1 'polypeptide(L)' 'MTSRANLNFPYNRATALTMLYLNNQDLSELTPAQLVEKYLEVLEEIEQEFKLNT' A
#
# COMPACT_ATOMS: atom_id res chain seq x y z
N MET A 1 15.81 -11.09 22.22
CA MET A 1 15.74 -11.73 20.89
C MET A 1 15.30 -10.68 19.90
N THR A 2 16.25 -10.03 19.22
CA THR A 2 15.98 -8.94 18.29
C THR A 2 15.74 -9.50 16.89
N SER A 3 14.49 -9.84 16.59
CA SER A 3 14.06 -9.99 15.20
C SER A 3 13.91 -8.57 14.66
N ARG A 4 14.96 -8.07 14.01
CA ARG A 4 14.91 -6.82 13.23
C ARG A 4 13.77 -7.00 12.23
N ALA A 5 12.64 -6.36 12.49
CA ALA A 5 11.63 -6.19 11.48
C ALA A 5 12.32 -5.45 10.34
N ASN A 6 12.69 -6.18 9.28
CA ASN A 6 12.88 -5.60 7.96
C ASN A 6 11.48 -5.13 7.56
N LEU A 7 11.06 -4.01 8.15
CA LEU A 7 10.00 -3.17 7.63
C LEU A 7 10.62 -2.65 6.34
N ASN A 8 10.44 -3.38 5.25
CA ASN A 8 10.74 -2.91 3.91
C ASN A 8 9.95 -1.62 3.75
N PHE A 9 10.59 -0.51 4.07
CA PHE A 9 10.04 0.80 3.85
C PHE A 9 9.70 0.87 2.36
N PRO A 10 8.55 1.44 2.03
CA PRO A 10 8.05 1.50 0.67
C PRO A 10 9.14 2.03 -0.29
N TYR A 11 9.41 1.27 -1.36
CA TYR A 11 10.49 1.53 -2.32
C TYR A 11 10.32 2.88 -3.05
N ASN A 12 9.09 3.38 -3.15
CA ASN A 12 8.78 4.65 -3.77
C ASN A 12 7.63 5.37 -3.04
N ARG A 13 7.40 6.64 -3.43
CA ARG A 13 6.37 7.51 -2.83
C ARG A 13 4.96 6.94 -3.00
N ALA A 14 4.66 6.26 -4.11
CA ALA A 14 3.33 5.70 -4.36
C ALA A 14 3.02 4.54 -3.41
N THR A 15 3.92 3.55 -3.33
CA THR A 15 3.84 2.43 -2.37
C THR A 15 3.67 2.91 -0.93
N ALA A 16 4.35 4.00 -0.56
CA ALA A 16 4.27 4.55 0.79
C ALA A 16 2.87 5.07 1.12
N LEU A 17 2.30 5.83 0.20
CA LEU A 17 0.96 6.37 0.35
C LEU A 17 -0.09 5.25 0.28
N THR A 18 0.09 4.24 -0.55
CA THR A 18 -0.78 3.05 -0.60
C THR A 18 -0.84 2.35 0.75
N MET A 19 0.33 2.05 1.35
CA MET A 19 0.38 1.39 2.65
C MET A 19 -0.22 2.26 3.76
N LEU A 20 0.06 3.57 3.76
CA LEU A 20 -0.50 4.50 4.72
C LEU A 20 -2.04 4.58 4.63
N TYR A 21 -2.57 4.62 3.41
CA TYR A 21 -4.01 4.66 3.17
C TYR A 21 -4.69 3.39 3.69
N LEU A 22 -4.17 2.22 3.31
CA LEU A 22 -4.73 0.93 3.70
C LEU A 22 -4.62 0.65 5.19
N ASN A 23 -3.57 1.14 5.86
CA ASN A 23 -3.41 0.99 7.31
C ASN A 23 -4.54 1.66 8.12
N ASN A 24 -5.25 2.63 7.53
CA ASN A 24 -6.37 3.32 8.17
C ASN A 24 -7.73 2.73 7.79
N GLN A 25 -7.78 1.63 7.05
CA GLN A 25 -9.02 0.96 6.63
C GLN A 25 -9.26 -0.30 7.47
N ASP A 26 -10.53 -0.69 7.63
CA ASP A 26 -10.85 -2.03 8.11
C ASP A 26 -10.75 -3.02 6.95
N LEU A 27 -9.76 -3.91 7.01
CA LEU A 27 -9.46 -4.93 5.99
C LEU A 27 -9.67 -6.34 6.54
N SER A 28 -10.25 -6.47 7.74
CA SER A 28 -10.35 -7.76 8.45
C SER A 28 -11.24 -8.79 7.74
N GLU A 29 -12.16 -8.33 6.91
CA GLU A 29 -13.07 -9.18 6.12
C GLU A 29 -12.49 -9.58 4.75
N LEU A 30 -11.34 -9.03 4.35
CA LEU A 30 -10.72 -9.36 3.07
C LEU A 30 -9.95 -10.68 3.15
N THR A 31 -10.13 -11.52 2.15
CA THR A 31 -9.22 -12.65 1.90
C THR A 31 -7.83 -12.13 1.48
N PRO A 32 -6.77 -12.94 1.61
CA PRO A 32 -5.44 -12.54 1.14
C PRO A 32 -5.39 -12.14 -0.34
N ALA A 33 -6.16 -12.79 -1.21
CA ALA A 33 -6.24 -12.42 -2.63
C ALA A 33 -6.88 -11.04 -2.82
N GLN A 34 -7.99 -10.78 -2.13
CA GLN A 34 -8.67 -9.48 -2.16
C GLN A 34 -7.81 -8.37 -1.57
N LEU A 35 -6.98 -8.67 -0.56
CA LEU A 35 -6.02 -7.71 -0.02
C LEU A 35 -4.97 -7.30 -1.07
N VAL A 36 -4.46 -8.27 -1.85
CA VAL A 36 -3.53 -7.98 -2.94
C VAL A 36 -4.20 -7.15 -4.04
N GLU A 37 -5.42 -7.52 -4.45
CA GLU A 37 -6.20 -6.76 -5.42
C GLU A 37 -6.42 -5.32 -4.93
N LYS A 38 -6.82 -5.14 -3.68
CA LYS A 38 -7.06 -3.82 -3.08
C LYS A 38 -5.79 -2.98 -3.04
N TYR A 39 -4.66 -3.60 -2.72
CA TYR A 39 -3.37 -2.93 -2.73
C TYR A 39 -2.99 -2.43 -4.13
N LEU A 40 -3.17 -3.26 -5.15
CA LEU A 40 -2.84 -2.90 -6.53
C LEU A 40 -3.77 -1.80 -7.07
N GLU A 41 -5.07 -1.88 -6.78
CA GLU A 41 -6.05 -0.85 -7.14
C GLU A 41 -5.64 0.52 -6.58
N VAL A 42 -5.42 0.62 -5.27
CA VAL A 42 -5.04 1.89 -4.62
C VAL A 42 -3.67 2.39 -5.08
N LEU A 43 -2.72 1.48 -5.34
CA LEU A 43 -1.41 1.85 -5.88
C LEU A 43 -1.55 2.48 -7.27
N GLU A 44 -2.36 1.89 -8.15
CA GLU A 44 -2.61 2.42 -9.49
C GLU A 44 -3.23 3.82 -9.42
N GLU A 45 -4.24 4.04 -8.58
CA GLU A 45 -4.88 5.35 -8.39
C GLU A 45 -3.86 6.42 -7.98
N ILE A 46 -3.00 6.12 -6.99
CA ILE A 46 -1.97 7.06 -6.52
C ILE A 46 -0.93 7.34 -7.60
N GLU A 47 -0.52 6.31 -8.35
CA GLU A 47 0.44 6.49 -9.45
C GLU A 47 -0.14 7.35 -10.57
N GLN A 48 -1.43 7.21 -10.88
CA GLN A 48 -2.10 8.08 -11.86
C GLN A 48 -2.15 9.52 -11.38
N GLU A 49 -2.47 9.77 -10.11
CA GLU A 49 -2.45 11.11 -9.54
C GLU A 49 -1.07 11.76 -9.62
N PHE A 50 0.01 11.01 -9.39
CA PHE A 50 1.34 11.56 -9.61
C PHE A 50 1.57 11.94 -11.07
N LYS A 51 1.21 11.09 -12.03
CA LYS A 51 1.38 11.37 -13.47
C LYS A 51 0.58 12.58 -13.95
N LEU A 52 -0.61 12.83 -13.39
CA LEU A 52 -1.45 13.96 -13.77
C LEU A 52 -0.93 15.30 -13.20
N ASN A 53 -0.20 15.26 -12.08
CA ASN A 53 0.24 16.43 -11.33
C ASN A 53 1.78 16.69 -11.39
N THR A 54 2.52 16.01 -12.27
CA THR A 54 3.96 16.25 -12.53
C THR A 54 4.25 16.58 -13.98
#